data_AF-A0A1A9I4T2-F1
#
_entry.id   AF-A0A1A9I4T2-F1
#
_cell.length_a   1.000
_cell.length_b   1.000
_cell.length_c   1.000
_cell.angle_alpha   90.00
_cell.angle_beta   90.00
_cell.angle_gamma   90.00
#
_symmetry.space_group_name_H-M   'P 1'
#
loop_
_entity.id
_entity.type
_entity.pdbx_description
1 polymer ?
#
loop_
_entity_poly.entity_id
_entity_poly.type
_entity_poly.pdbx_seq_one_letter_code
_entity_poly.pdbx_strand_id
1 'polypeptide(L)'
;MLHKINAGDMLRLENRMGLSNNKERQAWWQAMNRVYSEQQINAAIATLPPDMQQVILLHYKKGIPLREIAPIVNRSMTAIRTRQVMGIYKLWQYFGKPGY
;
A
#
# COMPACT_ATOMS: atom_id res chain seq x y z
N MET A 1 -7.50 18.09 -18.57
CA MET A 1 -6.09 18.41 -18.22
C MET A 1 -5.72 17.62 -16.98
N LEU A 2 -4.87 16.60 -17.12
CA LEU A 2 -4.31 15.86 -15.98
C LEU A 2 -3.22 16.74 -15.35
N HIS A 3 -3.47 17.28 -14.17
CA HIS A 3 -2.42 17.90 -13.37
C HIS A 3 -1.35 16.84 -13.08
N LYS A 4 -0.19 16.97 -13.74
CA LYS A 4 1.01 16.23 -13.38
C LYS A 4 1.37 16.66 -11.96
N ILE A 5 1.19 15.76 -11.01
CA ILE A 5 1.69 15.92 -9.65
C ILE A 5 3.21 16.04 -9.77
N ASN A 6 3.77 17.20 -9.44
CA ASN A 6 5.20 17.44 -9.53
C ASN A 6 5.91 16.74 -8.36
N ALA A 7 7.21 16.45 -8.50
CA ALA A 7 8.01 15.80 -7.45
C ALA A 7 7.95 16.52 -6.08
N GLY A 8 7.71 17.84 -6.08
CA GLY A 8 7.48 18.62 -4.85
C GLY A 8 6.16 18.33 -4.13
N ASP A 9 5.12 17.88 -4.85
CA ASP A 9 3.85 17.43 -4.26
C ASP A 9 3.98 16.01 -3.67
N MET A 10 4.87 15.18 -4.23
CA MET A 10 5.26 13.89 -3.65
C MET A 10 5.96 14.08 -2.30
N LEU A 11 6.97 14.95 -2.23
CA LEU A 11 7.68 15.30 -0.98
C LEU A 11 6.74 15.84 0.11
N ARG A 12 5.67 16.56 -0.27
CA ARG A 12 4.65 17.07 0.68
C ARG A 12 3.67 16.00 1.15
N LEU A 13 3.31 15.03 0.30
CA LEU A 13 2.51 13.86 0.69
C LEU A 13 3.30 12.91 1.61
N GLU A 14 4.60 12.78 1.37
CA GLU A 14 5.51 11.92 2.12
C GLU A 14 5.80 12.45 3.54
N ASN A 15 5.87 13.77 3.74
CA ASN A 15 6.15 14.38 5.05
C ASN A 15 4.92 14.44 5.98
N ARG A 16 3.71 14.12 5.50
CA ARG A 16 2.46 14.26 6.29
C ARG A 16 1.65 12.98 6.50
N MET A 17 1.85 11.94 5.71
CA MET A 17 1.09 10.70 5.89
C MET A 17 1.87 9.72 6.76
N GLY A 18 1.69 9.82 8.08
CA GLY A 18 2.05 8.71 8.96
C GLY A 18 1.30 7.47 8.47
N LEU A 19 1.93 6.32 8.31
CA LEU A 19 1.20 5.07 7.99
C LEU A 19 0.53 4.48 9.24
N SER A 20 0.14 5.36 10.18
CA SER A 20 -0.16 5.01 11.57
C SER A 20 -1.54 4.34 11.69
N ASN A 21 -2.50 4.78 10.88
CA ASN A 21 -3.85 4.23 10.87
C ASN A 21 -4.31 3.78 9.48
N ASN A 22 -5.48 3.11 9.43
CA ASN A 22 -5.99 2.52 8.19
C ASN A 22 -6.37 3.59 7.15
N LYS A 23 -6.88 4.74 7.60
CA LYS A 23 -7.27 5.85 6.72
C LYS A 23 -6.06 6.41 5.99
N GLU A 24 -4.95 6.61 6.70
CA GLU A 24 -3.70 7.10 6.11
C GLU A 24 -3.10 6.10 5.13
N ARG A 25 -3.08 4.80 5.48
CA ARG A 25 -2.60 3.76 4.55
C ARG A 25 -3.45 3.69 3.27
N GLN A 26 -4.76 3.92 3.38
CA GLN A 26 -5.64 3.98 2.20
C GLN A 26 -5.39 5.24 1.37
N ALA A 27 -5.22 6.40 2.02
CA ALA A 27 -4.85 7.63 1.32
C ALA A 27 -3.52 7.49 0.58
N TRP A 28 -2.52 6.88 1.21
CA TRP A 28 -1.23 6.59 0.59
C TRP A 28 -1.36 5.67 -0.62
N TRP A 29 -2.12 4.57 -0.49
CA TRP A 29 -2.37 3.66 -1.61
C TRP A 29 -3.02 4.38 -2.80
N GLN A 30 -4.02 5.23 -2.55
CA GLN A 30 -4.67 6.02 -3.60
C GLN A 30 -3.72 7.03 -4.24
N ALA A 31 -2.88 7.71 -3.46
CA ALA A 31 -1.89 8.64 -3.97
C ALA A 31 -0.86 7.92 -4.87
N MET A 32 -0.34 6.78 -4.42
CA MET A 32 0.60 5.95 -5.18
C MET A 32 0.01 5.51 -6.53
N ASN A 33 -1.27 5.10 -6.58
CA ASN A 33 -1.94 4.69 -7.83
C ASN A 33 -2.17 5.84 -8.83
N ARG A 34 -2.01 7.11 -8.41
CA ARG A 34 -2.07 8.26 -9.32
C ARG A 34 -0.71 8.60 -9.91
N VAL A 35 0.37 8.17 -9.27
CA VAL A 35 1.75 8.51 -9.64
C VAL A 35 2.39 7.39 -10.46
N TYR A 36 2.20 6.15 -10.04
CA TYR A 36 2.84 4.98 -10.64
C TYR A 36 1.87 4.22 -11.54
N SER A 37 2.39 3.69 -12.63
CA SER A 37 1.62 2.82 -13.52
C SER A 37 1.25 1.51 -12.80
N GLU A 38 0.17 0.88 -13.26
CA GLU A 38 -0.24 -0.43 -12.74
C GLU A 38 0.89 -1.48 -12.86
N GLN A 39 1.68 -1.44 -13.94
CA GLN A 39 2.81 -2.35 -14.12
C GLN A 39 3.88 -2.15 -13.03
N GLN A 40 4.25 -0.89 -12.73
CA GLN A 40 5.20 -0.58 -11.66
C GLN A 40 4.68 -1.02 -10.29
N ILE A 41 3.39 -0.80 -10.02
CA ILE A 41 2.75 -1.23 -8.78
C ILE A 41 2.74 -2.75 -8.64
N ASN A 42 2.38 -3.47 -9.71
CA ASN A 42 2.36 -4.93 -9.72
C ASN A 42 3.78 -5.51 -9.55
N ALA A 43 4.79 -4.89 -10.15
CA ALA A 43 6.19 -5.27 -9.95
C ALA A 43 6.63 -5.06 -8.49
N ALA A 44 6.28 -3.93 -7.87
CA ALA A 44 6.57 -3.68 -6.45
C ALA A 44 5.87 -4.71 -5.54
N ILE A 45 4.60 -5.02 -5.80
CA ILE A 45 3.84 -6.02 -5.05
C ILE A 45 4.46 -7.42 -5.16
N ALA A 46 5.01 -7.77 -6.33
CA ALA A 46 5.67 -9.06 -6.54
C ALA A 46 6.96 -9.22 -5.71
N THR A 47 7.53 -8.13 -5.18
CA THR A 47 8.68 -8.19 -4.26
C THR A 47 8.30 -8.53 -2.81
N LEU A 48 7.00 -8.50 -2.48
CA LEU A 48 6.52 -8.79 -1.13
C LEU A 48 6.53 -10.30 -0.85
N PRO A 49 6.68 -10.71 0.42
CA PRO A 49 6.40 -12.09 0.81
C PRO A 49 4.97 -12.52 0.40
N PRO A 50 4.75 -13.78 0.01
CA PRO A 50 3.47 -14.25 -0.57
C PRO A 50 2.23 -13.91 0.28
N ASP A 51 2.33 -14.08 1.59
CA ASP A 51 1.26 -13.76 2.54
C ASP A 51 0.89 -12.26 2.55
N MET A 52 1.88 -11.37 2.38
CA MET A 52 1.63 -9.92 2.32
C MET A 52 1.08 -9.55 0.95
N GLN A 53 1.62 -10.12 -0.12
CA GLN A 53 1.13 -9.94 -1.48
C GLN A 53 -0.36 -10.26 -1.57
N GLN A 54 -0.79 -11.42 -1.06
CA GLN A 54 -2.21 -11.80 -1.07
C GLN A 54 -3.08 -10.77 -0.32
N VAL A 55 -2.67 -10.36 0.87
CA VAL A 55 -3.43 -9.37 1.66
C VAL A 55 -3.52 -8.03 0.92
N ILE A 56 -2.43 -7.57 0.30
CA ILE A 56 -2.43 -6.32 -0.46
C ILE A 56 -3.34 -6.42 -1.69
N LEU A 57 -3.24 -7.48 -2.49
CA LEU A 57 -4.07 -7.66 -3.68
C LEU A 57 -5.56 -7.75 -3.31
N LEU A 58 -5.92 -8.55 -2.31
CA LEU A 58 -7.31 -8.72 -1.92
C LEU A 58 -7.89 -7.43 -1.32
N HIS A 59 -7.15 -6.77 -0.42
CA HIS A 59 -7.68 -5.58 0.26
C HIS A 59 -7.68 -4.34 -0.64
N TYR A 60 -6.56 -4.06 -1.31
CA TYR A 60 -6.34 -2.78 -1.97
C TYR A 60 -6.65 -2.79 -3.47
N LYS A 61 -6.46 -3.91 -4.17
CA LYS A 61 -6.86 -4.04 -5.59
C LYS A 61 -8.32 -4.50 -5.73
N LYS A 62 -8.76 -5.46 -4.91
CA LYS A 62 -10.12 -6.02 -4.98
C LYS A 62 -11.12 -5.38 -4.01
N GLY A 63 -10.67 -4.52 -3.10
CA GLY A 63 -11.55 -3.83 -2.15
C GLY A 63 -12.15 -4.72 -1.06
N ILE A 64 -11.63 -5.93 -0.86
CA ILE A 64 -12.21 -6.89 0.09
C ILE A 64 -11.89 -6.46 1.53
N PRO A 65 -12.89 -6.42 2.45
CA PRO A 65 -12.64 -6.15 3.86
C PRO A 65 -11.69 -7.17 4.51
N LEU A 66 -10.79 -6.72 5.39
CA LEU A 66 -9.80 -7.61 6.05
C LEU A 66 -10.44 -8.81 6.77
N ARG A 67 -11.65 -8.63 7.32
CA ARG A 67 -12.42 -9.70 7.98
C ARG A 67 -12.81 -10.85 7.05
N GLU A 68 -13.02 -10.53 5.78
CA GLU A 68 -13.36 -11.52 4.74
C GLU A 68 -12.11 -12.15 4.14
N ILE A 69 -10.96 -11.47 4.22
CA ILE A 69 -9.65 -12.00 3.79
C ILE A 69 -9.12 -13.06 4.75
N ALA A 70 -9.34 -12.90 6.06
CA ALA A 70 -8.86 -13.83 7.08
C ALA A 70 -9.19 -15.31 6.80
N PRO A 71 -10.45 -15.69 6.51
CA PRO A 71 -10.78 -17.07 6.13
C PRO A 71 -10.20 -17.47 4.76
N ILE A 72 -10.11 -16.56 3.78
CA ILE A 72 -9.56 -16.84 2.44
C ILE A 72 -8.08 -17.27 2.53
N VAL A 73 -7.31 -16.58 3.36
CA VAL A 73 -5.86 -16.82 3.53
C VAL A 73 -5.59 -17.83 4.66
N ASN A 74 -6.64 -18.32 5.34
CA ASN A 74 -6.56 -19.21 6.49
C ASN A 74 -5.64 -18.67 7.61
N ARG A 75 -5.84 -17.42 8.01
CA ARG A 75 -5.05 -16.74 9.06
C ARG A 75 -5.94 -15.97 10.03
N SER A 76 -5.43 -15.69 11.23
CA SER A 76 -6.14 -14.88 12.22
C SER A 76 -6.25 -13.41 11.79
N MET A 77 -7.25 -12.69 12.31
CA MET A 77 -7.42 -11.26 12.05
C MET A 77 -6.20 -10.42 12.42
N THR A 78 -5.54 -10.74 13.54
CA THR A 78 -4.29 -10.09 13.95
C THR A 78 -3.20 -10.29 12.92
N ALA A 79 -3.03 -11.53 12.45
CA ALA A 79 -2.05 -11.87 11.42
C ALA A 79 -2.30 -11.15 10.09
N ILE A 80 -3.56 -10.99 9.68
CA ILE A 80 -3.95 -10.22 8.48
C ILE A 80 -3.64 -8.73 8.64
N ARG A 81 -3.99 -8.11 9.78
CA ARG A 81 -3.68 -6.70 10.05
C ARG A 81 -2.18 -6.44 10.03
N THR A 82 -1.39 -7.30 10.67
CA THR A 82 0.08 -7.19 10.64
C THR A 82 0.61 -7.25 9.21
N ARG A 83 0.15 -8.22 8.41
CA ARG A 83 0.55 -8.36 6.99
C ARG A 83 0.14 -7.16 6.14
N GLN A 84 -1.05 -6.60 6.35
CA GLN A 84 -1.51 -5.38 5.69
C GLN A 84 -0.57 -4.21 5.99
N VAL A 85 -0.26 -3.97 7.27
CA VAL A 85 0.61 -2.87 7.69
C VAL A 85 2.03 -3.05 7.14
N MET A 86 2.60 -4.24 7.32
CA MET A 86 3.96 -4.54 6.83
C MET A 86 4.05 -4.48 5.31
N GLY A 87 3.04 -4.95 4.59
CA GLY A 87 2.98 -4.89 3.13
C GLY A 87 3.00 -3.45 2.63
N ILE A 88 2.15 -2.58 3.18
CA ILE A 88 2.15 -1.16 2.84
C ILE A 88 3.48 -0.49 3.18
N TYR A 89 4.03 -0.77 4.36
CA TYR A 89 5.32 -0.19 4.75
C TYR A 89 6.44 -0.61 3.79
N LYS A 90 6.49 -1.88 3.38
CA LYS A 90 7.48 -2.36 2.40
C LYS A 90 7.30 -1.73 1.03
N LEU A 91 6.07 -1.57 0.55
CA LEU A 91 5.82 -0.87 -0.71
C LEU A 91 6.23 0.60 -0.63
N TRP A 92 5.96 1.25 0.49
CA TRP A 92 6.43 2.60 0.73
C TRP A 92 7.96 2.70 0.73
N GLN A 93 8.67 1.76 1.36
CA GLN A 93 10.13 1.68 1.26
C GLN A 93 10.62 1.44 -0.17
N TYR A 94 9.92 0.60 -0.94
CA TYR A 94 10.27 0.27 -2.33
C TYR A 94 10.23 1.49 -3.25
N PHE A 95 9.18 2.32 -3.14
CA PHE A 95 9.05 3.55 -3.93
C PHE A 95 9.89 4.71 -3.38
N GLY A 96 10.58 4.49 -2.26
CA GLY A 96 11.41 5.46 -1.58
C GLY A 96 10.71 6.07 -0.36
N LYS A 97 11.42 6.08 0.77
CA LYS A 97 11.34 7.21 1.71
C LYS A 97 11.96 8.41 0.96
N PRO A 98 11.39 9.63 0.99
CA PRO A 98 12.25 10.78 0.71
C PRO A 98 13.43 10.70 1.68
N GLY A 99 14.64 10.80 1.13
CA GLY A 99 15.85 10.84 1.92
C GLY A 99 15.71 11.88 3.04
N TYR A 100 16.08 11.48 4.25
CA TYR A 100 16.35 12.42 5.34
C TYR A 100 17.57 13.26 4.99
#